data_AF-A0A7S2Y9Q6-F1
#
_entry.id   AF-A0A7S2Y9Q6-F1
#
_cell.length_a   1.000
_cell.length_b   1.000
_cell.length_c   1.000
_cell.angle_alpha   90.00
_cell.angle_beta   90.00
_cell.angle_gamma   90.00
#
_symmetry.space_group_name_H-M   'P 1'
#
loop_
_entity.id
_entity.type
_entity.pdbx_description
1 polymer ?
#
loop_
_entity_poly.entity_id
_entity_poly.type
_entity_poly.pdbx_seq_one_letter_code
_entity_poly.pdbx_strand_id
1 'polypeptide(L)'
;QRTPHKDSAAQSRQSRFRVYCDLDGVLVDFCHGIRELYREEELYHHGMARSSKSKPDQNSQNGNDFCVDDLHRGHMWQRVAQADSFFENLPWMEGGQSLWETVKKLQPTILTGVPVNPEQSR
;
A
#
# COMPACT_ATOMS: atom_id res chain seq x y z
N GLN A 1 48.46 17.18 32.99
CA GLN A 1 47.94 17.23 31.60
C GLN A 1 46.66 16.41 31.57
N ARG A 2 45.51 17.03 31.26
CA ARG A 2 44.22 16.32 31.12
C ARG A 2 44.09 15.90 29.66
N THR A 3 43.99 14.61 29.40
CA THR A 3 43.59 14.05 28.10
C THR A 3 42.06 14.05 28.02
N PRO A 4 41.45 14.34 26.84
CA PRO A 4 40.00 14.29 26.70
C PRO A 4 39.52 12.85 26.60
N HIS A 5 38.35 12.62 27.20
CA HIS A 5 37.60 11.38 27.16
C HIS A 5 37.37 10.93 25.71
N LYS A 6 37.75 9.68 25.42
CA LYS A 6 37.23 8.96 24.25
C LYS A 6 35.77 8.67 24.55
N ASP A 7 34.87 9.43 23.93
CA ASP A 7 33.43 9.20 24.01
C ASP A 7 33.12 7.76 23.58
N SER A 8 32.86 6.93 24.59
CA SER A 8 32.48 5.54 24.41
C SER A 8 31.00 5.48 24.08
N ALA A 9 30.73 4.78 22.97
CA ALA A 9 29.51 4.06 22.67
C ALA A 9 28.21 4.88 22.74
N ALA A 10 27.70 5.25 21.55
CA ALA A 10 26.27 5.45 21.35
C ALA A 10 25.53 4.17 21.76
N GLN A 11 25.16 4.10 23.03
CA GLN A 11 24.34 3.03 23.59
C GLN A 11 22.98 3.11 22.90
N SER A 12 22.70 2.17 22.00
CA SER A 12 21.39 2.00 21.40
C SER A 12 20.42 1.62 22.52
N ARG A 13 19.71 2.62 23.06
CA ARG A 13 18.53 2.35 23.88
C ARG A 13 17.56 1.62 22.97
N GLN A 14 17.49 0.30 23.10
CA GLN A 14 16.42 -0.47 22.48
C GLN A 14 15.11 0.21 22.90
N SER A 15 14.39 0.73 21.90
CA SER A 15 13.11 1.38 22.08
C SER A 15 12.22 0.48 22.95
N ARG A 16 11.58 1.04 23.98
CA ARG A 16 10.64 0.30 24.84
C ARG A 16 9.40 -0.19 24.07
N PHE A 17 9.26 0.25 22.82
CA PHE A 17 8.13 -0.04 21.95
C PHE A 17 8.62 -0.75 20.70
N ARG A 18 7.87 -1.75 20.28
CA ARG A 18 8.00 -2.35 18.96
C ARG A 18 7.02 -1.66 18.02
N VAL A 19 7.55 -1.13 16.93
CA VAL A 19 6.75 -0.49 15.88
C VAL A 19 6.56 -1.50 14.76
N TYR A 20 5.31 -1.69 14.37
CA TYR A 20 4.95 -2.41 13.16
C TYR A 20 4.42 -1.39 12.15
N CYS A 21 4.86 -1.49 10.91
CA CYS A 21 4.42 -0.63 9.82
C CYS A 21 3.87 -1.51 8.71
N ASP A 22 2.62 -1.27 8.32
CA ASP A 22 2.03 -1.92 7.14
C ASP A 22 2.57 -1.24 5.86
N LEU A 23 2.33 -1.86 4.70
CA LEU A 23 2.68 -1.33 3.38
C LEU A 23 1.45 -0.82 2.63
N ASP A 24 0.57 -1.72 2.23
CA ASP A 24 -0.53 -1.44 1.31
C ASP A 24 -1.60 -0.58 2.00
N GLY A 25 -1.83 0.63 1.47
CA GLY A 25 -2.72 1.62 2.07
C GLY A 25 -2.12 2.42 3.23
N VAL A 26 -0.85 2.18 3.58
CA VAL A 26 -0.12 2.95 4.61
C VAL A 26 1.10 3.66 4.02
N LEU A 27 2.04 2.92 3.43
CA LEU A 27 3.20 3.48 2.76
C LEU A 27 2.98 3.62 1.25
N VAL A 28 2.31 2.64 0.63
CA VAL A 28 2.11 2.59 -0.83
C VAL A 28 0.62 2.46 -1.18
N ASP A 29 0.21 3.09 -2.28
CA ASP A 29 -1.19 3.18 -2.71
C ASP A 29 -1.56 1.98 -3.60
N PHE A 30 -1.91 0.87 -2.93
CA PHE A 30 -2.41 -0.34 -3.57
C PHE A 30 -3.65 -0.06 -4.44
N CYS A 31 -4.55 0.79 -3.96
CA CYS A 31 -5.80 1.12 -4.67
C CYS A 31 -5.52 1.84 -6.00
N HIS A 32 -4.54 2.73 -6.04
CA HIS A 32 -4.08 3.35 -7.28
C HIS A 32 -3.53 2.31 -8.24
N GLY A 33 -2.64 1.43 -7.77
CA GLY A 33 -2.10 0.35 -8.59
C GLY A 33 -3.20 -0.52 -9.21
N ILE A 34 -4.24 -0.88 -8.43
CA ILE A 34 -5.38 -1.62 -8.98
C ILE A 34 -6.10 -0.82 -10.07
N ARG A 35 -6.36 0.49 -9.87
CA ARG A 35 -6.99 1.32 -10.90
C ARG A 35 -6.16 1.37 -12.19
N GLU A 36 -4.84 1.38 -12.10
CA GLU A 36 -3.96 1.35 -13.28
C GLU A 36 -4.01 0.01 -14.04
N LEU A 37 -4.15 -1.11 -13.32
CA LEU A 37 -4.32 -2.43 -13.94
C LEU A 37 -5.63 -2.56 -14.73
N TYR A 38 -6.67 -1.88 -14.26
CA TYR A 38 -7.98 -1.88 -14.90
C TYR A 38 -8.12 -0.64 -15.79
N ARG A 39 -7.48 -0.66 -16.97
CA ARG A 39 -7.72 0.36 -18.00
C ARG A 39 -9.19 0.38 -18.44
N GLU A 40 -9.66 1.56 -18.82
CA GLU A 40 -11.07 1.98 -18.95
C GLU A 40 -12.03 1.01 -19.68
N GLU A 41 -11.55 0.20 -20.63
CA GLU A 41 -12.41 -0.63 -21.49
C GLU A 41 -12.89 -1.94 -20.82
N GLU A 42 -12.20 -2.45 -19.81
CA GLU A 42 -12.54 -3.73 -19.16
C GLU A 42 -13.34 -3.59 -17.87
N LEU A 43 -13.46 -2.36 -17.35
CA LEU A 43 -14.29 -2.04 -16.18
C LEU A 43 -15.77 -2.33 -16.43
N TYR A 44 -16.26 -2.13 -17.66
CA TYR A 44 -17.68 -2.29 -18.00
C TYR A 44 -18.18 -3.74 -18.04
N HIS A 45 -17.33 -4.72 -18.38
CA HIS A 45 -17.76 -6.11 -18.59
C HIS A 45 -17.68 -7.00 -17.35
N HIS A 46 -16.89 -6.63 -16.34
CA HIS A 46 -16.62 -7.46 -15.15
C HIS A 46 -17.53 -7.18 -13.94
N GLY A 47 -18.69 -6.56 -14.16
CA GLY A 47 -19.69 -6.36 -13.11
C GLY A 47 -19.67 -4.98 -12.45
N MET A 48 -18.96 -3.99 -13.02
CA MET A 48 -19.20 -2.58 -12.69
C MET A 48 -20.45 -2.01 -13.40
N ALA A 49 -21.51 -2.80 -13.51
CA ALA A 49 -22.82 -2.24 -13.72
C ALA A 49 -23.09 -1.39 -12.49
N ARG A 50 -22.94 -0.07 -12.64
CA ARG A 50 -23.25 0.98 -11.66
C ARG A 50 -24.29 0.43 -10.70
N SER A 51 -23.87 0.04 -9.50
CA SER A 51 -24.84 -0.31 -8.47
C SER A 51 -25.80 0.87 -8.43
N SER A 52 -27.09 0.58 -8.57
CA SER A 52 -28.17 1.57 -8.70
C SER A 52 -28.38 2.39 -7.43
N LYS A 53 -27.31 2.83 -6.76
CA LYS A 53 -27.33 3.72 -5.61
C LYS A 53 -26.40 4.89 -5.86
N SER A 54 -27.02 6.06 -5.84
CA SER A 54 -26.49 7.41 -6.00
C SER A 54 -25.99 7.77 -7.40
N LYS A 55 -26.73 8.68 -8.06
CA LYS A 55 -26.17 9.58 -9.06
C LYS A 55 -24.86 10.16 -8.52
N PRO A 56 -23.85 10.40 -9.38
CA PRO A 56 -22.70 11.19 -8.96
C PRO A 56 -23.22 12.52 -8.42
N ASP A 57 -22.80 12.89 -7.22
CA ASP A 57 -22.90 14.27 -6.77
C ASP A 57 -22.22 15.13 -7.85
N GLN A 58 -22.95 16.08 -8.42
CA GLN A 58 -22.43 16.98 -9.45
C GLN A 58 -21.35 17.92 -8.91
N ASN A 59 -21.04 17.86 -7.62
CA ASN A 59 -19.94 18.58 -7.00
C ASN A 59 -18.65 17.75 -6.86
N SER A 60 -18.62 16.49 -7.32
CA SER A 60 -17.39 15.69 -7.40
C SER A 60 -16.62 16.06 -8.67
N GLN A 61 -15.76 17.07 -8.58
CA GLN A 61 -14.95 17.54 -9.71
C GLN A 61 -13.82 16.59 -10.13
N ASN A 62 -13.68 15.41 -9.51
CA ASN A 62 -12.68 14.41 -9.89
C ASN A 62 -13.36 13.05 -10.10
N GLY A 63 -13.50 12.61 -11.35
CA GLY A 63 -14.19 11.38 -11.76
C GLY A 63 -13.55 10.04 -11.33
N ASN A 64 -12.88 10.00 -10.17
CA ASN A 64 -12.12 8.85 -9.67
C ASN A 64 -12.78 8.13 -8.46
N ASP A 65 -14.10 8.25 -8.29
CA ASP A 65 -14.89 7.60 -7.22
C ASP A 65 -15.08 6.08 -7.46
N PHE A 66 -14.01 5.40 -7.88
CA PHE A 66 -13.92 3.95 -8.00
C PHE A 66 -13.46 3.38 -6.66
N CYS A 67 -14.36 2.67 -5.98
CA CYS A 67 -14.03 1.88 -4.80
C CYS A 67 -13.52 0.50 -5.24
N VAL A 68 -12.24 0.21 -4.99
CA VAL A 68 -11.60 -1.08 -5.29
C VAL A 68 -12.32 -2.23 -4.57
N ASP A 69 -12.97 -1.94 -3.45
CA ASP A 69 -13.74 -2.90 -2.65
C ASP A 69 -14.92 -3.55 -3.38
N ASP A 70 -15.43 -2.91 -4.45
CA ASP A 70 -16.53 -3.45 -5.26
C ASP A 70 -16.05 -4.51 -6.28
N LEU A 71 -14.73 -4.69 -6.45
CA LEU A 71 -14.20 -5.71 -7.33
C LEU A 71 -14.39 -7.12 -6.76
N HIS A 72 -14.73 -8.07 -7.63
CA HIS A 72 -14.68 -9.48 -7.26
C HIS A 72 -13.23 -9.87 -6.92
N ARG A 73 -12.95 -10.14 -5.65
CA ARG A 73 -11.59 -10.40 -5.12
C ARG A 73 -10.79 -11.42 -5.92
N GLY A 74 -11.42 -12.49 -6.39
CA GLY A 74 -10.74 -13.51 -7.20
C GLY A 74 -10.18 -12.97 -8.52
N HIS A 75 -10.98 -12.15 -9.23
CA HIS A 75 -10.55 -11.55 -10.49
C HIS A 75 -9.49 -10.46 -10.27
N MET A 76 -9.63 -9.67 -9.19
CA MET A 76 -8.62 -8.68 -8.80
C MET A 76 -7.25 -9.34 -8.58
N TRP A 77 -7.20 -10.40 -7.78
CA TRP A 77 -5.95 -11.11 -7.50
C TRP A 77 -5.40 -11.83 -8.73
N GLN A 78 -6.26 -12.36 -9.62
CA GLN A 78 -5.81 -12.92 -10.89
C GLN A 78 -5.11 -11.87 -11.76
N ARG A 79 -5.62 -10.63 -11.81
CA ARG A 79 -4.99 -9.53 -12.56
C ARG A 79 -3.67 -9.09 -11.93
N VAL A 80 -3.63 -8.94 -10.61
CA VAL A 80 -2.40 -8.62 -9.88
C VAL A 80 -1.32 -9.69 -10.14
N ALA A 81 -1.69 -10.97 -10.12
CA ALA A 81 -0.75 -12.07 -10.37
C ALA A 81 -0.23 -12.13 -11.83
N GLN A 82 -0.96 -11.57 -12.79
CA GLN A 82 -0.54 -11.46 -14.19
C GLN A 82 0.28 -10.19 -14.46
N ALA A 83 0.25 -9.21 -13.55
CA ALA A 83 0.97 -7.96 -13.70
C ALA A 83 2.39 -8.11 -13.16
N ASP A 84 3.36 -8.15 -14.07
CA ASP A 84 4.77 -8.14 -13.69
C ASP A 84 5.11 -6.90 -12.87
N SER A 85 5.83 -7.09 -11.76
CA SER A 85 6.30 -6.01 -10.88
C SER A 85 5.21 -5.08 -10.30
N PHE A 86 3.96 -5.55 -10.14
CA PHE A 86 2.87 -4.75 -9.57
C PHE A 86 3.26 -4.08 -8.24
N PHE A 87 3.69 -4.88 -7.25
CA PHE A 87 4.04 -4.40 -5.91
C PHE A 87 5.28 -3.50 -5.89
N GLU A 88 6.21 -3.70 -6.84
CA GLU A 88 7.44 -2.92 -6.93
C GLU A 88 7.20 -1.49 -7.41
N ASN A 89 6.13 -1.30 -8.20
CA ASN A 89 5.81 -0.04 -8.87
C ASN A 89 4.67 0.74 -8.20
N LEU A 90 4.16 0.28 -7.05
CA LEU A 90 3.11 1.00 -6.35
C LEU A 90 3.57 2.41 -5.97
N PRO A 91 2.78 3.45 -6.28
CA PRO A 91 3.12 4.81 -5.88
C PRO A 91 3.03 4.95 -4.36
N TRP A 92 3.72 5.95 -3.81
CA TRP A 92 3.62 6.27 -2.39
C TRP A 92 2.23 6.80 -2.04
N MET A 93 1.73 6.43 -0.86
CA MET A 93 0.58 7.10 -0.25
C MET A 93 0.89 8.59 -0.03
N GLU A 94 -0.13 9.43 0.00
CA GLU A 94 0.02 10.83 0.43
C GLU A 94 0.67 10.89 1.81
N GLY A 95 1.86 11.51 1.89
CA GLY A 95 2.65 11.58 3.12
C GLY A 95 3.40 10.29 3.50
N GLY A 96 3.28 9.20 2.74
CA GLY A 96 3.91 7.90 3.02
C GLY A 96 5.43 7.98 3.12
N GLN A 97 6.09 8.76 2.26
CA GLN A 97 7.53 8.99 2.35
C GLN A 97 7.91 9.72 3.65
N SER A 98 7.19 10.79 3.99
CA SER A 98 7.41 11.55 5.23
C SER A 98 7.22 10.67 6.47
N LEU A 99 6.18 9.83 6.47
CA LEU A 99 5.95 8.83 7.52
C LEU A 99 7.14 7.87 7.63
N TRP A 100 7.58 7.30 6.50
CA TRP A 100 8.71 6.38 6.45
C TRP A 100 10.01 7.00 7.00
N GLU A 101 10.32 8.24 6.59
CA GLU A 101 11.50 8.98 7.08
C GLU A 101 11.50 9.15 8.61
N THR A 102 10.32 9.28 9.22
CA THR A 102 10.17 9.33 10.68
C THR A 102 10.32 7.95 11.30
N VAL A 103 9.55 6.96 10.83
CA VAL A 103 9.45 5.66 11.52
C VAL A 103 10.67 4.78 11.31
N LYS A 104 11.40 4.90 10.19
CA LYS A 104 12.58 4.07 9.91
C LYS A 104 13.67 4.18 10.99
N LYS A 105 13.76 5.33 11.66
CA LYS A 105 14.67 5.59 12.79
C LYS A 105 14.38 4.70 14.01
N LEU A 106 13.15 4.21 14.12
CA LEU A 106 12.67 3.32 15.18
C LEU A 106 12.90 1.83 14.83
N GLN A 107 13.47 1.52 13.66
CA GLN A 107 13.66 0.16 13.15
C GLN A 107 12.35 -0.65 13.18
N PRO A 108 11.31 -0.20 12.45
CA PRO A 108 10.02 -0.85 12.45
C PRO A 108 10.13 -2.22 11.78
N THR A 109 9.31 -3.17 12.22
CA THR A 109 9.08 -4.41 11.48
C THR A 109 7.98 -4.16 10.46
N ILE A 110 8.25 -4.42 9.18
CA ILE A 110 7.21 -4.37 8.15
C ILE A 110 6.27 -5.57 8.36
N LEU A 111 4.99 -5.29 8.54
CA LEU A 111 3.94 -6.30 8.76
C LEU A 111 2.88 -6.13 7.69
N THR A 112 3.08 -6.79 6.55
CA THR A 112 2.17 -6.78 5.39
C THR A 112 1.72 -8.21 5.08
N GLY A 113 0.51 -8.35 4.52
CA GLY A 113 -0.02 -9.62 4.07
C GLY A 113 0.52 -10.00 2.69
N VAL A 114 1.21 -11.13 2.58
CA VAL A 114 1.63 -11.65 1.27
C VAL A 114 0.41 -12.32 0.62
N PRO A 115 0.05 -11.95 -0.63
CA PRO A 115 -1.02 -12.63 -1.33
C PRO A 115 -0.68 -14.11 -1.49
N VAL A 116 -1.64 -14.98 -1.19
CA VAL A 116 -1.48 -16.43 -1.36
C VAL A 116 -1.31 -16.76 -2.83
N ASN A 117 -0.16 -17.34 -3.18
CA ASN A 117 0.01 -17.98 -4.49
C ASN A 117 -0.85 -19.25 -4.53
N PRO A 118 -1.79 -19.38 -5.50
CA PRO A 118 -2.61 -20.59 -5.64
C PRO A 118 -1.77 -21.88 -5.80
N GLU A 119 -0.56 -21.79 -6.36
CA GLU A 119 0.32 -22.96 -6.52
C GLU A 119 1.00 -23.41 -5.22
N GLN A 120 1.08 -22.55 -4.21
CA GLN A 120 1.69 -22.88 -2.91
C GLN A 120 0.70 -23.49 -1.91
N SER A 121 -0.59 -23.60 -2.29
CA SER A 121 -1.66 -24.16 -1.45
C SER A 121 -2.02 -25.62 -1.77
N ARG A 122 -1.20 -26.30 -2.58
CA ARG A 122 -1.37 -27.73 -2.92
C ARG A 122 -0.31 -28.61 -2.27
#